data_AF-A0A2K3LYV7-F1
#
_entry.id   AF-A0A2K3LYV7-F1
#
_cell.length_a   1.000
_cell.length_b   1.000
_cell.length_c   1.000
_cell.angle_alpha   90.00
_cell.angle_beta   90.00
_cell.angle_gamma   90.00
#
_symmetry.space_group_name_H-M   'P 1'
#
loop_
_entity.id
_entity.type
_entity.pdbx_description
1 polymer ?
#
loop_
_entity_poly.entity_id
_entity_poly.type
_entity_poly.pdbx_seq_one_letter_code
_entity_poly.pdbx_strand_id
1 'polypeptide(L)'
;CKTRNHVPAVIVFGDSSVDSGNNNKIATLLKSNFKPYGRDFEGGRPTGRFCNGRVPPDFIAEAFGVKKNIPAYLDSAYTIDDFVTGVCFASAGTGYDNATSDVLNVIPLWKEIEYFKEYQEKLRAHV
;
A
#
# COMPACT_ATOMS: atom_id res chain seq x y z
N CYS A 1 15.61 -27.59 -2.02
CA CYS A 1 14.16 -27.68 -2.28
C CYS A 1 13.57 -26.28 -2.39
N LYS A 2 13.15 -25.86 -3.60
CA LYS A 2 12.33 -24.65 -3.73
C LYS A 2 10.92 -25.01 -3.26
N THR A 3 10.50 -24.51 -2.10
CA THR A 3 9.09 -24.57 -1.70
C THR A 3 8.26 -23.92 -2.80
N ARG A 4 7.24 -24.62 -3.32
CA ARG A 4 6.25 -23.99 -4.19
C ARG A 4 5.57 -22.90 -3.36
N ASN A 5 5.84 -21.62 -3.64
CA ASN A 5 5.08 -20.53 -3.05
C ASN A 5 3.62 -20.66 -3.51
N HIS A 6 2.73 -21.05 -2.59
CA HIS A 6 1.30 -21.20 -2.85
C HIS A 6 0.53 -19.87 -2.86
N VAL A 7 1.19 -18.75 -2.56
CA VAL A 7 0.59 -17.40 -2.57
C VAL A 7 1.22 -16.61 -3.73
N PRO A 8 0.47 -16.34 -4.82
CA PRO A 8 1.02 -15.65 -5.99
C PRO A 8 1.16 -14.14 -5.80
N ALA A 9 0.32 -13.54 -4.95
CA ALA A 9 0.34 -12.11 -4.68
C ALA A 9 -0.25 -11.77 -3.31
N VAL A 10 0.14 -10.61 -2.76
CA VAL A 10 -0.47 -10.01 -1.56
C VAL A 10 -1.13 -8.69 -1.94
N ILE A 11 -2.44 -8.61 -1.77
CA ILE A 11 -3.25 -7.43 -2.10
C ILE A 11 -3.77 -6.81 -0.81
N VAL A 12 -3.53 -5.52 -0.61
CA VAL A 12 -3.71 -4.87 0.70
C VAL A 12 -4.75 -3.74 0.62
N PHE A 13 -5.66 -3.75 1.59
CA PHE A 13 -6.69 -2.73 1.83
C PHE A 13 -6.68 -2.36 3.31
N GLY A 14 -7.15 -1.16 3.64
CA GLY A 14 -7.31 -0.75 5.04
C GLY A 14 -6.69 0.61 5.35
N ASP A 15 -6.32 0.81 6.61
CA ASP A 15 -5.94 2.13 7.13
C ASP A 15 -4.42 2.36 7.27
N SER A 16 -4.06 3.30 8.13
CA SER A 16 -2.67 3.69 8.44
C SER A 16 -1.80 2.52 8.89
N SER A 17 -2.40 1.48 9.45
CA SER A 17 -1.71 0.29 9.93
C SER A 17 -1.06 -0.49 8.80
N VAL A 18 -1.55 -0.32 7.56
CA VAL A 18 -1.12 -1.08 6.38
C VAL A 18 -0.81 -0.19 5.16
N ASP A 19 -1.08 1.12 5.24
CA ASP A 19 -0.74 2.09 4.18
C ASP A 19 0.78 2.12 3.92
N SER A 20 1.12 1.91 2.65
CA SER A 20 2.49 1.93 2.14
C SER A 20 2.91 3.28 1.54
N GLY A 21 2.03 4.29 1.58
CA GLY A 21 2.30 5.66 1.18
C GLY A 21 1.29 6.26 0.19
N ASN A 22 0.08 5.69 0.02
CA ASN A 22 -0.93 6.25 -0.88
C ASN A 22 -1.32 7.67 -0.49
N ASN A 23 -1.40 7.96 0.82
CA ASN A 23 -1.73 9.29 1.32
C ASN A 23 -0.77 10.39 0.83
N ASN A 24 0.47 10.05 0.45
CA ASN A 24 1.40 11.03 -0.10
C ASN A 24 0.93 11.62 -1.43
N LYS A 25 0.10 10.88 -2.16
CA LYS A 25 -0.32 11.15 -3.54
C LYS A 25 -1.68 11.83 -3.64
N ILE A 26 -2.33 12.10 -2.51
CA ILE A 26 -3.60 12.82 -2.42
C ILE A 26 -3.47 14.10 -1.57
N ALA A 27 -4.47 14.98 -1.71
CA ALA A 27 -4.56 16.23 -0.96
C ALA A 27 -5.21 16.00 0.42
N THR A 28 -4.38 15.59 1.38
CA THR A 28 -4.75 15.37 2.79
C THR A 28 -3.66 15.89 3.72
N LEU A 29 -4.04 16.24 4.96
CA LEU A 29 -3.09 16.53 6.04
C LEU A 29 -2.48 15.25 6.64
N LEU A 30 -3.11 14.10 6.44
CA LEU A 30 -2.70 12.85 7.06
C LEU A 30 -1.61 12.17 6.23
N LYS A 31 -0.37 12.61 6.42
CA LYS A 31 0.82 12.06 5.75
C LYS A 31 1.88 11.65 6.78
N SER A 32 2.77 10.76 6.37
CA SER A 32 3.94 10.32 7.16
C SER A 32 5.21 10.33 6.29
N ASN A 33 5.30 11.27 5.35
CA ASN A 33 6.46 11.51 4.50
C ASN A 33 7.47 12.49 5.10
N PHE A 34 7.53 12.57 6.43
CA PHE A 34 8.45 13.42 7.18
C PHE A 34 9.01 12.68 8.39
N LYS A 35 10.10 13.19 8.97
CA LYS A 35 10.71 12.59 10.17
C LYS A 35 9.77 12.72 11.38
N PRO A 36 9.67 11.72 12.27
CA PRO A 36 10.59 10.59 12.43
C PRO A 36 10.26 9.33 11.61
N TYR A 37 9.19 9.34 10.81
CA TYR A 37 8.78 8.18 10.02
C TYR A 37 9.86 7.73 9.03
N GLY A 38 9.91 6.42 8.76
CA GLY A 38 10.87 5.82 7.84
C GLY A 38 12.34 5.80 8.30
N ARG A 39 12.64 6.15 9.56
CA ARG A 39 14.02 6.13 10.12
C ARG A 39 14.72 4.77 9.95
N ASP A 40 13.97 3.70 10.14
CA ASP A 40 14.43 2.32 10.11
C ASP A 40 14.07 1.63 8.77
N PHE A 41 13.47 2.37 7.81
CA PHE A 41 13.23 1.90 6.45
C PHE A 41 14.51 1.98 5.61
N GLU A 42 14.54 1.28 4.48
CA GLU A 42 15.71 1.26 3.59
C GLU A 42 16.11 2.67 3.16
N GLY A 43 17.36 3.05 3.46
CA GLY A 43 17.89 4.39 3.20
C GLY A 43 17.46 5.47 4.21
N GLY A 44 16.73 5.12 5.27
CA GLY A 44 16.30 6.04 6.33
C GLY A 44 15.35 7.13 5.83
N ARG A 45 14.55 6.84 4.79
CA ARG A 45 13.67 7.82 4.12
C ARG A 45 12.20 7.63 4.55
N PRO A 46 11.49 8.70 4.88
CA PRO A 46 10.04 8.65 5.07
C PRO A 46 9.33 8.26 3.77
N THR A 47 8.58 7.15 3.78
CA THR A 47 7.87 6.63 2.58
C THR A 47 6.37 6.91 2.59
N GLY A 48 5.81 7.44 3.68
CA GLY A 48 4.35 7.52 3.88
C GLY A 48 3.76 6.30 4.60
N ARG A 49 4.61 5.35 5.03
CA ARG A 49 4.24 4.34 6.04
C ARG A 49 4.16 5.02 7.41
N PHE A 50 3.06 4.81 8.14
CA PHE A 50 2.85 5.37 9.49
C PHE A 50 3.65 4.60 10.57
N CYS A 51 4.90 4.28 10.28
CA CYS A 51 5.86 3.65 11.18
C CYS A 51 7.29 4.07 10.83
N ASN A 52 8.28 3.62 11.62
CA ASN A 52 9.69 3.91 11.33
C ASN A 52 10.25 3.07 10.18
N GLY A 53 9.56 2.01 9.75
CA GLY A 53 10.11 1.03 8.83
C GLY A 53 9.04 0.41 7.95
N ARG A 54 9.06 -0.92 7.87
CA ARG A 54 8.09 -1.73 7.13
C ARG A 54 6.78 -1.86 7.91
N VAL A 55 5.67 -2.01 7.20
CA VAL A 55 4.32 -2.24 7.77
C VAL A 55 3.99 -3.74 7.74
N PRO A 56 3.02 -4.25 8.53
CA PRO A 56 2.69 -5.67 8.60
C PRO A 56 2.56 -6.41 7.24
N PRO A 57 1.93 -5.82 6.19
CA PRO A 57 1.84 -6.48 4.89
C PRO A 57 3.20 -6.77 4.23
N ASP A 58 4.21 -5.92 4.48
CA ASP A 58 5.57 -6.14 3.97
C ASP A 58 6.15 -7.44 4.55
N PHE A 59 5.96 -7.68 5.85
CA PHE A 59 6.45 -8.89 6.52
C PHE A 59 5.66 -10.14 6.11
N ILE A 60 4.34 -10.02 5.92
CA ILE A 60 3.49 -11.10 5.42
C ILE A 60 3.94 -11.52 4.01
N ALA A 61 4.16 -10.55 3.12
CA ALA A 61 4.63 -10.81 1.76
C ALA A 61 6.02 -11.46 1.73
N GLU A 62 6.93 -11.03 2.61
CA GLU A 62 8.25 -11.64 2.74
C GLU A 62 8.18 -13.07 3.28
N ALA A 63 7.33 -13.32 4.28
CA ALA A 63 7.13 -14.66 4.84
C ALA A 63 6.61 -15.66 3.79
N PHE A 64 5.79 -15.20 2.84
CA PHE A 64 5.36 -16.00 1.69
C PHE A 64 6.37 -16.03 0.53
N GLY A 65 7.53 -15.38 0.67
CA GLY A 65 8.56 -15.30 -0.38
C GLY A 65 8.11 -14.54 -1.63
N VAL A 66 7.17 -13.61 -1.50
CA VAL A 66 6.56 -12.85 -2.60
C VAL A 66 7.41 -11.61 -2.92
N LYS A 67 7.59 -10.74 -1.94
CA LYS A 67 8.44 -9.53 -2.04
C LYS A 67 8.71 -8.95 -0.66
N LYS A 68 9.76 -8.13 -0.55
CA LYS A 68 10.14 -7.49 0.72
C LYS A 68 9.23 -6.33 1.11
N ASN A 69 8.87 -5.49 0.14
CA ASN A 69 8.05 -4.29 0.37
C ASN A 69 6.87 -4.28 -0.61
N ILE A 70 5.67 -4.02 -0.10
CA ILE A 70 4.45 -3.83 -0.89
C ILE A 70 4.34 -2.36 -1.31
N PRO A 71 4.26 -2.07 -2.63
CA PRO A 71 4.17 -0.70 -3.13
C PRO A 71 2.76 -0.11 -2.99
N ALA A 72 2.69 1.21 -2.83
CA ALA A 72 1.46 1.98 -2.86
C ALA A 72 0.97 2.13 -4.31
N TYR A 73 -0.30 1.82 -4.55
CA TYR A 73 -0.89 1.84 -5.90
C TYR A 73 -0.82 3.21 -6.59
N LEU A 74 -0.97 4.31 -5.82
CA LEU A 74 -0.97 5.66 -6.37
C LEU A 74 0.44 6.24 -6.59
N ASP A 75 1.49 5.54 -6.20
CA ASP A 75 2.85 6.03 -6.39
C ASP A 75 3.33 5.78 -7.84
N SER A 76 3.48 6.88 -8.58
CA SER A 76 3.96 6.91 -9.97
C SER A 76 5.37 6.34 -10.17
N ALA A 77 6.12 6.09 -9.10
CA ALA A 77 7.39 5.38 -9.18
C ALA A 77 7.26 3.89 -9.52
N TYR A 78 6.05 3.32 -9.41
CA TYR A 78 5.77 1.92 -9.71
C TYR A 78 4.89 1.76 -10.95
N THR A 79 5.05 0.63 -11.64
CA THR A 79 4.24 0.25 -12.80
C THR A 79 3.41 -1.00 -12.51
N ILE A 80 2.62 -1.43 -13.50
CA ILE A 80 1.85 -2.68 -13.37
C ILE A 80 2.75 -3.90 -13.13
N ASP A 81 3.98 -3.91 -13.66
CA ASP A 81 4.99 -4.96 -13.43
C ASP A 81 5.31 -5.10 -11.94
N ASP A 82 5.46 -3.98 -11.24
CA ASP A 82 5.73 -3.96 -9.80
C ASP A 82 4.53 -4.51 -9.01
N PHE A 83 3.32 -4.34 -9.53
CA PHE A 83 2.07 -4.71 -8.84
C PHE A 83 1.65 -6.16 -9.06
N VAL A 84 2.28 -6.90 -9.99
CA VAL A 84 1.92 -8.30 -10.33
C VAL A 84 1.89 -9.20 -9.09
N THR A 85 2.88 -9.05 -8.21
CA THR A 85 3.04 -9.89 -7.02
C THR A 85 2.57 -9.22 -5.73
N GLY A 86 2.14 -7.97 -5.78
CA GLY A 86 1.52 -7.34 -4.62
C GLY A 86 1.49 -5.83 -4.71
N VAL A 87 0.42 -5.28 -4.15
CA VAL A 87 0.04 -3.86 -4.25
C VAL A 87 -0.84 -3.49 -3.06
N CYS A 88 -0.74 -2.24 -2.64
CA CYS A 88 -1.50 -1.69 -1.52
C CYS A 88 -2.38 -0.53 -1.96
N PHE A 89 -3.67 -0.65 -1.66
CA PHE A 89 -4.70 0.36 -1.89
C PHE A 89 -5.10 1.13 -0.62
N ALA A 90 -4.61 0.66 0.53
CA ALA A 90 -4.88 1.24 1.84
C ALA A 90 -4.58 2.74 1.92
N SER A 91 -5.34 3.45 2.74
CA SER A 91 -5.20 4.86 3.00
C SER A 91 -5.26 5.17 4.49
N ALA A 92 -4.24 5.83 5.00
CA ALA A 92 -4.27 6.29 6.39
C ALA A 92 -5.50 7.15 6.68
N GLY A 93 -6.11 6.92 7.85
CA GLY A 93 -7.33 7.59 8.30
C GLY A 93 -8.63 7.06 7.68
N THR A 94 -8.56 6.10 6.76
CA THR A 94 -9.77 5.49 6.21
C THR A 94 -10.51 4.70 7.28
N GLY A 95 -11.80 4.51 7.06
CA GLY A 95 -12.66 3.68 7.89
C GLY A 95 -13.77 3.05 7.05
N TYR A 96 -14.53 2.15 7.67
CA TYR A 96 -15.67 1.51 7.00
C TYR A 96 -16.75 2.52 6.58
N ASP A 97 -17.03 3.51 7.44
CA ASP A 97 -17.96 4.60 7.14
C ASP A 97 -17.23 5.74 6.43
N ASN A 98 -17.80 6.23 5.33
CA ASN A 98 -17.28 7.38 4.58
C ASN A 98 -17.12 8.61 5.46
N ALA A 99 -17.98 8.79 6.47
CA ALA A 99 -17.88 9.91 7.40
C ALA A 99 -16.51 9.97 8.09
N THR A 100 -15.86 8.81 8.32
CA THR A 100 -14.50 8.75 8.88
C THR A 100 -13.48 9.33 7.91
N SER A 101 -13.60 8.96 6.64
CA SER A 101 -12.64 9.36 5.59
C SER A 101 -12.79 10.84 5.21
N ASP A 102 -14.02 11.36 5.28
CA ASP A 102 -14.35 12.73 4.94
C ASP A 102 -13.70 13.75 5.90
N VAL A 103 -13.47 13.39 7.17
CA VAL A 103 -12.87 14.30 8.18
C VAL A 103 -11.52 14.84 7.73
N LEU A 104 -10.70 14.00 7.10
CA LEU A 104 -9.34 14.34 6.68
C LEU A 104 -9.15 14.23 5.16
N ASN A 105 -10.24 14.07 4.40
CA ASN A 105 -10.23 13.92 2.95
C ASN A 105 -9.24 12.83 2.47
N VAL A 106 -9.36 11.64 3.06
CA VAL A 106 -8.53 10.47 2.73
C VAL A 106 -9.30 9.51 1.83
N ILE A 107 -8.66 8.46 1.30
CA ILE A 107 -9.30 7.53 0.37
C ILE A 107 -10.29 6.67 1.18
N PRO A 108 -11.60 6.73 0.90
CA PRO A 108 -12.57 5.88 1.59
C PRO A 108 -12.47 4.43 1.11
N LEU A 109 -12.88 3.48 1.95
CA LEU A 109 -12.74 2.04 1.67
C LEU A 109 -13.36 1.62 0.32
N TRP A 110 -14.51 2.20 -0.08
CA TRP A 110 -15.12 1.89 -1.38
C TRP A 110 -14.21 2.31 -2.56
N LYS A 111 -13.43 3.37 -2.40
CA LYS A 111 -12.51 3.86 -3.43
C LYS A 111 -11.29 2.95 -3.54
N GLU A 112 -10.82 2.36 -2.43
CA GLU A 112 -9.80 1.31 -2.47
C GLU A 112 -10.26 0.11 -3.31
N ILE A 113 -11.54 -0.26 -3.22
CA ILE A 113 -12.13 -1.31 -4.06
C ILE A 113 -12.22 -0.89 -5.53
N GLU A 114 -12.49 0.37 -5.84
CA GLU A 114 -12.43 0.89 -7.21
C GLU A 114 -11.02 0.81 -7.79
N TYR A 115 -10.01 1.21 -7.02
CA TYR A 115 -8.61 1.07 -7.45
C TYR A 115 -8.22 -0.38 -7.67
N PHE A 116 -8.74 -1.31 -6.86
CA PHE A 116 -8.53 -2.74 -7.10
C PHE A 116 -9.15 -3.21 -8.42
N LYS A 117 -10.36 -2.76 -8.75
CA LYS A 117 -10.99 -3.09 -10.05
C LYS A 117 -10.15 -2.56 -11.22
N GLU A 118 -9.70 -1.31 -11.13
CA GLU A 118 -8.82 -0.70 -12.14
C GLU A 118 -7.49 -1.47 -12.27
N TYR A 119 -6.89 -1.86 -11.14
CA TYR A 119 -5.70 -2.72 -11.11
C TYR A 119 -5.96 -4.05 -11.81
N GLN A 120 -7.09 -4.71 -11.58
CA GLN A 120 -7.43 -5.97 -12.24
C GLN A 120 -7.58 -5.82 -13.76
N GLU A 121 -8.11 -4.69 -14.24
CA GLU A 121 -8.18 -4.40 -15.68
C GLU A 121 -6.79 -4.19 -16.27
N LYS A 122 -5.96 -3.37 -15.62
CA LYS A 122 -4.56 -3.14 -16.04
C LYS A 122 -3.75 -4.43 -16.06
N LEU A 123 -3.90 -5.27 -15.04
CA LEU A 123 -3.19 -6.54 -14.95
C LEU A 123 -3.60 -7.51 -16.06
N ARG A 124 -4.91 -7.62 -16.34
CA ARG A 124 -5.40 -8.45 -17.45
C ARG A 124 -4.95 -7.98 -18.82
N ALA A 125 -4.77 -6.68 -19.01
CA ALA A 125 -4.24 -6.13 -20.26
C ALA A 125 -2.73 -6.32 -20.42
N HIS A 126 -2.02 -6.59 -19.31
CA HIS A 126 -0.58 -6.75 -19.28
C HIS A 126 -0.12 -8.22 -19.43
N VAL A 127 -0.95 -9.18 -19.03
CA VAL A 127 -0.67 -10.64 -19.06
C VAL A 127 -1.22 -11.30 -20.32
#